data_AF-A0A7X8QZX8-F1
#
_entry.id   AF-A0A7X8QZX8-F1
#
_cell.length_a   1.000
_cell.length_b   1.000
_cell.length_c   1.000
_cell.angle_alpha   90.00
_cell.angle_beta   90.00
_cell.angle_gamma   90.00
#
_symmetry.space_group_name_H-M   'P 1'
#
loop_
_entity.id
_entity.type
_entity.pdbx_description
1 polymer ?
#
loop_
_entity_poly.entity_id
_entity_poly.type
_entity_poly.pdbx_seq_one_letter_code
_entity_poly.pdbx_strand_id
1 'polypeptide(L)'
;MDKFKDTTIDSFQYAVEDLLVRNKSILDEMSKIQDSNARINRTISKAVTHCGCIQINAKKQEYPENSDFSNIKEYLSSHVEGNLCTECRDHLEKDIGRLLFYLTTVCNNLDLNLYDIILKEYDRLKLFGKYNLR
;
A
#
# COMPACT_ATOMS: atom_id res chain seq x y z
N MET A 1 19.49 -15.53 -5.66
CA MET A 1 18.24 -14.74 -5.79
C MET A 1 17.62 -15.04 -7.15
N ASP A 2 17.62 -16.33 -7.49
CA ASP A 2 17.19 -16.87 -8.77
C ASP A 2 15.74 -17.33 -8.63
N LYS A 3 14.90 -16.89 -9.57
CA LYS A 3 13.46 -17.20 -9.69
C LYS A 3 12.63 -16.74 -8.48
N PHE A 4 12.09 -15.52 -8.59
CA PHE A 4 10.68 -15.27 -8.22
C PHE A 4 9.82 -16.32 -8.96
N LYS A 5 9.76 -17.53 -8.40
CA LYS A 5 8.99 -18.67 -8.91
C LYS A 5 7.57 -18.20 -9.17
N ASP A 6 7.07 -18.42 -10.40
CA ASP A 6 5.66 -18.36 -10.81
C ASP A 6 4.87 -17.28 -10.08
N THR A 7 5.03 -16.02 -10.51
CA THR A 7 4.71 -14.90 -9.62
C THR A 7 3.22 -14.91 -9.32
N THR A 8 2.89 -14.99 -8.02
CA THR A 8 1.52 -14.77 -7.52
C THR A 8 0.94 -13.45 -8.04
N ILE A 9 1.81 -12.49 -8.38
CA ILE A 9 1.48 -11.20 -9.00
C ILE A 9 0.93 -11.38 -10.41
N ASP A 10 1.60 -12.13 -11.28
CA ASP A 10 1.10 -12.43 -12.62
C ASP A 10 -0.22 -13.22 -12.53
N SER A 11 -0.27 -14.23 -11.64
CA SER A 11 -1.49 -15.00 -11.39
C SER A 11 -2.65 -14.12 -10.91
N PHE A 12 -2.37 -13.13 -10.06
CA PHE A 12 -3.35 -12.14 -9.62
C PHE A 12 -3.77 -11.24 -10.78
N GLN A 13 -2.83 -10.76 -11.61
CA GLN A 13 -3.12 -9.91 -12.74
C GLN A 13 -4.01 -10.60 -13.78
N TYR A 14 -3.73 -11.87 -14.11
CA TYR A 14 -4.58 -12.69 -14.98
C TYR A 14 -5.96 -12.95 -14.36
N ALA A 15 -6.02 -13.29 -13.07
CA ALA A 15 -7.30 -13.47 -12.40
C ALA A 15 -8.16 -12.19 -12.38
N VAL A 16 -7.52 -11.01 -12.27
CA VAL A 16 -8.23 -9.73 -12.41
C VAL A 16 -8.73 -9.55 -13.84
N GLU A 17 -7.89 -9.83 -14.84
CA GLU A 17 -8.24 -9.71 -16.27
C GLU A 17 -9.48 -10.53 -16.64
N ASP A 18 -9.55 -11.78 -16.20
CA ASP A 18 -10.68 -12.70 -16.45
C ASP A 18 -12.00 -12.16 -15.86
N LEU A 19 -11.94 -11.31 -14.84
CA LEU A 19 -13.10 -10.73 -14.17
C LEU A 19 -13.54 -9.37 -14.77
N LEU A 20 -12.79 -8.81 -15.73
CA LEU A 20 -13.08 -7.49 -16.35
C LEU A 20 -14.22 -7.49 -17.38
N VAL A 21 -15.02 -8.55 -17.45
CA VAL A 21 -16.08 -8.73 -18.47
C VAL A 21 -17.12 -7.59 -18.47
N ARG A 22 -17.26 -6.82 -17.38
CA ARG A 22 -18.34 -5.82 -17.23
C ARG A 22 -17.89 -4.36 -17.09
N ASN A 23 -16.76 -4.07 -16.43
CA ASN A 23 -16.29 -2.70 -16.22
C ASN A 23 -14.90 -2.53 -16.80
N LYS A 24 -14.83 -2.05 -18.05
CA LYS A 24 -13.57 -1.64 -18.73
C LYS A 24 -13.40 -0.13 -18.83
N SER A 25 -14.26 0.63 -18.14
CA SER A 25 -14.16 2.08 -18.17
C SER A 25 -13.04 2.50 -17.24
N ILE A 26 -11.92 2.93 -17.82
CA ILE A 26 -10.79 3.52 -17.09
C ILE A 26 -11.25 4.67 -16.16
N LEU A 27 -12.30 5.40 -16.53
CA LEU A 27 -12.88 6.46 -15.69
C LEU A 27 -13.62 5.92 -14.46
N ASP A 28 -14.32 4.79 -14.61
CA ASP A 28 -14.95 4.11 -13.46
C ASP A 28 -13.87 3.55 -12.54
N GLU A 29 -12.85 2.89 -13.10
CA GLU A 29 -11.73 2.34 -12.32
C GLU A 29 -10.98 3.41 -11.53
N MET A 30 -10.68 4.55 -12.14
CA MET A 30 -10.09 5.70 -11.43
C MET A 30 -10.97 6.16 -10.26
N SER A 31 -12.29 6.19 -10.45
CA SER A 31 -13.25 6.54 -9.39
C SER A 31 -13.27 5.47 -8.28
N LYS A 32 -13.16 4.18 -8.64
CA LYS A 32 -13.09 3.06 -7.69
C LYS A 32 -11.78 3.02 -6.90
N ILE A 33 -10.67 3.44 -7.50
CA ILE A 33 -9.39 3.65 -6.79
C ILE A 33 -9.57 4.69 -5.69
N GLN A 34 -10.20 5.83 -6.01
CA GLN A 34 -10.45 6.89 -5.03
C GLN A 34 -11.39 6.43 -3.90
N ASP A 35 -12.49 5.74 -4.22
CA ASP A 35 -13.41 5.18 -3.21
C ASP A 35 -12.69 4.16 -2.31
N SER A 36 -11.89 3.26 -2.89
CA SER A 36 -11.13 2.26 -2.12
C SER A 36 -10.11 2.91 -1.19
N ASN A 37 -9.42 3.95 -1.65
CA ASN A 37 -8.50 4.74 -0.83
C ASN A 37 -9.24 5.45 0.32
N ALA A 38 -10.41 6.04 0.05
CA ALA A 38 -11.23 6.67 1.09
C ALA A 38 -11.69 5.65 2.16
N ARG A 39 -11.98 4.40 1.77
CA ARG A 39 -12.34 3.32 2.70
C ARG A 39 -11.19 2.92 3.60
N ILE A 40 -9.97 2.76 3.06
CA ILE A 40 -8.75 2.51 3.84
C ILE A 40 -8.59 3.59 4.92
N ASN A 41 -8.67 4.87 4.53
CA ASN A 41 -8.57 5.99 5.46
C ASN A 41 -9.66 5.93 6.54
N ARG A 42 -10.89 5.58 6.17
CA ARG A 42 -12.01 5.44 7.10
C ARG A 42 -11.79 4.29 8.08
N THR A 43 -11.28 3.16 7.63
CA THR A 43 -11.00 1.99 8.48
C THR A 43 -9.92 2.31 9.50
N ILE A 44 -8.83 2.97 9.10
CA ILE A 44 -7.80 3.48 10.03
C ILE A 44 -8.41 4.48 11.02
N SER A 45 -9.18 5.45 10.54
CA SER A 45 -9.83 6.46 11.40
C SER A 45 -10.74 5.80 12.43
N LYS A 46 -11.50 4.77 12.04
CA LYS A 46 -12.37 4.02 12.95
C LYS A 46 -11.60 3.15 13.94
N ALA A 47 -10.48 2.57 13.51
CA ALA A 47 -9.60 1.79 14.39
C ALA A 47 -9.13 2.64 15.59
N VAL A 48 -8.92 3.94 15.37
CA VAL A 48 -8.55 4.92 16.41
C VAL A 48 -9.77 5.45 17.17
N THR A 49 -10.75 6.01 16.47
CA THR A 49 -11.80 6.85 17.07
C THR A 49 -13.01 6.07 17.58
N HIS A 50 -13.22 4.86 17.10
CA HIS A 50 -14.40 4.05 17.45
C HIS A 50 -14.01 2.73 18.12
N CYS A 51 -13.12 1.95 17.50
CA CYS A 51 -12.66 0.68 18.05
C CYS A 51 -11.63 0.90 19.19
N GLY A 52 -10.71 1.84 19.02
CA GLY A 52 -9.65 2.13 19.99
C GLY A 52 -8.54 1.08 20.07
N CYS A 53 -8.43 0.17 19.08
CA CYS A 53 -7.38 -0.86 19.06
C CYS A 53 -5.98 -0.30 18.76
N ILE A 54 -5.93 0.88 18.14
CA ILE A 54 -4.70 1.66 17.93
C ILE A 54 -4.91 3.11 18.36
N GLN A 55 -3.80 3.80 18.62
CA GLN A 55 -3.76 5.23 18.90
C GLN A 55 -2.84 5.91 17.90
N ILE A 56 -3.16 7.16 17.52
CA ILE A 56 -2.31 7.99 16.67
C ILE A 56 -1.83 9.20 17.48
N ASN A 57 -0.53 9.26 17.72
CA ASN A 57 0.12 10.34 18.46
C ASN A 57 0.68 11.38 17.49
N ALA A 58 -0.20 12.21 16.91
CA ALA A 58 0.19 13.24 15.94
C ALA A 58 0.97 14.39 16.60
N LYS A 59 2.30 14.26 16.64
CA LYS A 59 3.21 15.27 17.19
C LYS A 59 4.48 15.39 16.35
N LYS A 60 5.16 16.54 16.45
CA LYS A 60 6.51 16.70 15.90
C LYS A 60 7.42 15.65 16.56
N GLN A 61 8.17 14.92 15.75
CA GLN A 61 9.14 13.94 16.24
C GLN A 61 10.46 14.66 16.52
N GLU A 62 11.06 14.36 17.67
CA GLU A 62 12.30 14.96 18.11
C GLU A 62 13.47 14.02 17.78
N TYR A 63 14.53 14.59 17.22
CA TYR A 63 15.78 13.91 16.94
C TYR A 63 16.94 14.91 17.14
N PRO A 64 18.14 14.46 17.54
CA PRO A 64 19.26 15.35 17.82
C PRO A 64 19.66 16.17 16.59
N GLU A 65 19.95 17.46 16.74
CA GLU A 65 20.39 18.31 15.61
C GLU A 65 21.67 17.81 14.93
N ASN A 66 22.49 17.04 15.66
CA ASN A 66 23.76 16.47 15.19
C ASN A 66 23.67 14.97 14.82
N SER A 67 22.46 14.40 14.68
CA SER A 67 22.34 13.00 14.28
C SER A 67 22.75 12.81 12.83
N ASP A 68 23.63 11.84 12.54
CA ASP A 68 23.88 11.41 11.18
C ASP A 68 22.58 10.92 10.55
N PHE A 69 22.34 11.31 9.30
CA PHE A 69 21.13 10.96 8.55
C PHE A 69 20.92 9.44 8.50
N SER A 70 22.02 8.67 8.52
CA SER A 70 21.94 7.21 8.53
C SER A 70 21.29 6.62 9.80
N ASN A 71 21.26 7.36 10.90
CA ASN A 71 20.69 6.95 12.19
C ASN A 71 19.33 7.62 12.48
N ILE A 72 18.85 8.53 11.62
CA ILE A 72 17.60 9.27 11.87
C ILE A 72 16.38 8.36 11.99
N LYS A 73 16.38 7.23 11.27
CA LYS A 73 15.30 6.22 11.30
C LYS A 73 15.10 5.61 12.69
N GLU A 74 16.12 5.60 13.54
CA GLU A 74 16.03 5.07 14.90
C GLU A 74 15.24 5.99 15.85
N TYR A 75 15.15 7.29 15.51
CA TYR A 75 14.42 8.29 16.29
C TYR A 75 12.99 8.53 15.76
N LEU A 76 12.73 8.12 14.53
CA LEU A 76 11.42 8.31 13.90
C LEU A 76 10.46 7.19 14.30
N SER A 77 9.21 7.56 14.60
CA SER A 77 8.14 6.59 14.83
C SER A 77 7.10 6.64 13.71
N SER A 78 6.23 5.63 13.64
CA SER A 78 5.08 5.66 12.74
C SER A 78 3.93 6.53 13.24
N HIS A 79 4.08 7.15 14.43
CA HIS A 79 3.02 7.77 15.22
C HIS A 79 1.89 6.82 15.67
N VAL A 80 1.99 5.52 15.41
CA VAL A 80 0.97 4.52 15.77
C VAL A 80 1.38 3.75 17.03
N GLU A 81 0.49 3.68 18.01
CA GLU A 81 0.61 2.84 19.19
C GLU A 81 -0.51 1.79 19.24
N GLY A 82 -0.23 0.62 19.82
CA GLY A 82 -1.16 -0.51 19.85
C GLY A 82 -1.08 -1.39 18.60
N ASN A 83 -2.07 -2.29 18.45
CA ASN A 83 -2.14 -3.22 17.34
C ASN A 83 -3.59 -3.34 16.85
N LEU A 84 -3.79 -3.41 15.54
CA LEU A 84 -5.11 -3.67 14.98
C LEU A 84 -5.66 -4.99 15.53
N CYS A 85 -6.89 -4.95 16.05
CA CYS A 85 -7.65 -6.15 16.36
C CYS A 85 -8.03 -6.91 15.07
N THR A 86 -8.43 -8.17 15.19
CA THR A 86 -8.79 -9.03 14.04
C THR A 86 -9.82 -8.36 13.13
N GLU A 87 -10.88 -7.78 13.70
CA GLU A 87 -11.94 -7.15 12.91
C GLU A 87 -11.44 -5.92 12.13
N CYS A 88 -10.67 -5.02 12.76
CA CYS A 88 -10.13 -3.84 12.06
C CYS A 88 -9.10 -4.24 11.01
N ARG A 89 -8.30 -5.29 11.28
CA ARG A 89 -7.34 -5.85 10.34
C ARG A 89 -8.05 -6.43 9.11
N ASP A 90 -9.08 -7.26 9.30
CA ASP A 90 -9.84 -7.89 8.22
C ASP A 90 -10.49 -6.83 7.31
N HIS A 91 -11.07 -5.78 7.90
CA HIS A 91 -11.62 -4.66 7.12
C HIS A 91 -10.54 -3.94 6.31
N LEU A 92 -9.36 -3.69 6.91
CA LEU A 92 -8.28 -2.97 6.26
C LEU A 92 -7.68 -3.79 5.11
N GLU A 93 -7.41 -5.07 5.33
CA GLU A 93 -6.90 -5.99 4.30
C GLU A 93 -7.87 -6.11 3.12
N LYS A 94 -9.18 -6.17 3.39
CA LYS A 94 -10.22 -6.17 2.36
C LYS A 94 -10.23 -4.90 1.52
N ASP A 95 -10.11 -3.74 2.14
CA ASP A 95 -10.10 -2.46 1.41
C ASP A 95 -8.80 -2.24 0.63
N ILE A 96 -7.65 -2.68 1.17
CA ILE A 96 -6.37 -2.72 0.45
C ILE A 96 -6.47 -3.66 -0.75
N GLY A 97 -7.03 -4.86 -0.58
CA GLY A 97 -7.22 -5.81 -1.68
C GLY A 97 -8.07 -5.26 -2.82
N ARG A 98 -9.11 -4.48 -2.50
CA ARG A 98 -9.92 -3.76 -3.51
C ARG A 98 -9.10 -2.71 -4.26
N LEU A 99 -8.31 -1.92 -3.55
CA LEU A 99 -7.43 -0.94 -4.17
C LEU A 99 -6.44 -1.62 -5.14
N LEU A 100 -5.83 -2.74 -4.72
CA LEU A 100 -4.96 -3.54 -5.57
C LEU A 100 -5.69 -4.05 -6.81
N PHE A 101 -6.89 -4.60 -6.66
CA PHE A 101 -7.72 -5.06 -7.79
C PHE A 101 -7.92 -3.96 -8.84
N TYR A 102 -8.29 -2.75 -8.43
CA TYR A 102 -8.53 -1.65 -9.37
C TYR A 102 -7.24 -1.10 -9.99
N LEU A 103 -6.13 -1.06 -9.24
CA LEU A 103 -4.82 -0.71 -9.81
C LEU A 103 -4.38 -1.73 -10.87
N THR A 104 -4.56 -3.02 -10.60
CA THR A 104 -4.27 -4.11 -11.55
C THR A 104 -5.18 -4.03 -12.77
N THR A 105 -6.45 -3.66 -12.59
CA THR A 105 -7.38 -3.43 -13.70
C THR A 105 -6.86 -2.34 -14.64
N VAL A 106 -6.38 -1.22 -14.09
CA VAL A 106 -5.75 -0.15 -14.87
C VAL A 106 -4.52 -0.65 -15.62
N CYS A 107 -3.71 -1.51 -14.99
CA CYS A 107 -2.56 -2.13 -15.66
C CYS A 107 -3.01 -2.96 -16.87
N ASN A 108 -4.02 -3.81 -16.72
CA ASN A 108 -4.57 -4.63 -17.81
C ASN A 108 -5.12 -3.78 -18.96
N ASN A 109 -5.86 -2.70 -18.65
CA ASN A 109 -6.43 -1.82 -19.66
C ASN A 109 -5.39 -1.01 -20.44
N LEU A 110 -4.20 -0.80 -19.86
CA LEU A 110 -3.11 -0.02 -20.46
C LEU A 110 -1.94 -0.91 -20.93
N ASP A 111 -2.14 -2.23 -20.99
CA ASP A 111 -1.11 -3.20 -21.39
C ASP A 111 0.20 -3.08 -20.58
N LEU A 112 0.06 -2.89 -19.27
CA LEU A 112 1.16 -2.79 -18.33
C LEU A 112 1.30 -4.08 -17.53
N ASN A 113 2.53 -4.60 -17.44
CA ASN A 113 2.83 -5.73 -16.56
C ASN A 113 3.09 -5.24 -15.12
N LEU A 114 2.27 -5.70 -14.16
CA LEU A 114 2.34 -5.28 -12.76
C LEU A 114 3.62 -5.79 -12.08
N TYR A 115 4.05 -7.01 -12.39
CA TYR A 115 5.29 -7.57 -11.85
C TYR A 115 6.51 -6.72 -12.27
N ASP A 116 6.59 -6.32 -13.53
CA ASP A 116 7.63 -5.43 -14.04
C ASP A 116 7.61 -4.06 -13.36
N ILE A 117 6.42 -3.51 -13.08
CA ILE A 117 6.29 -2.24 -12.33
C ILE A 117 6.88 -2.40 -10.92
N ILE A 118 6.53 -3.48 -10.22
CA ILE A 118 7.02 -3.76 -8.87
C ILE A 118 8.54 -3.99 -8.88
N LEU A 119 9.07 -4.74 -9.85
CA LEU A 119 10.50 -4.95 -10.02
C LEU A 119 11.24 -3.63 -10.25
N LYS A 120 10.75 -2.78 -11.16
CA LYS A 120 11.33 -1.47 -11.45
C LYS A 120 11.34 -0.57 -10.21
N GLU A 121 10.27 -0.56 -9.42
CA GLU A 121 10.25 0.22 -8.18
C GLU A 121 11.20 -0.37 -7.13
N TYR A 122 11.27 -1.70 -7.00
CA TYR A 122 12.19 -2.37 -6.09
C TYR A 122 13.66 -2.06 -6.41
N ASP A 123 14.04 -2.03 -7.68
CA ASP A 123 15.39 -1.65 -8.11
C ASP A 123 15.69 -0.17 -7.81
N ARG A 124 14.70 0.73 -8.00
CA ARG A 124 14.81 2.13 -7.58
C ARG A 124 15.02 2.26 -6.08
N LEU A 125 14.30 1.49 -5.27
CA LEU A 125 14.45 1.49 -3.81
C LEU A 125 15.88 1.09 -3.40
N LYS A 126 16.48 0.12 -4.10
CA LYS A 126 17.87 -0.31 -3.85
C LYS A 126 18.91 0.72 -4.26
N LEU A 127 18.73 1.40 -5.40
CA LEU A 127 19.67 2.39 -5.91
C LEU A 127 19.93 3.52 -4.91
N PHE A 128 18.90 3.96 -4.18
CA PHE A 128 19.01 5.04 -3.20
C PHE A 128 19.45 4.58 -1.80
N GLY A 129 19.50 3.27 -1.53
CA GLY A 129 20.01 2.70 -0.28
C GLY A 129 19.52 3.42 0.97
N LYS A 130 20.44 3.83 1.86
CA LYS A 130 20.14 4.57 3.10
C LYS A 130 19.66 6.01 2.87
N TYR A 131 19.75 6.54 1.66
CA TYR A 131 19.35 7.91 1.30
C TYR A 131 17.96 7.98 0.67
N ASN A 132 17.24 6.86 0.61
CA ASN A 132 15.85 6.87 0.17
C ASN A 132 14.96 7.50 1.25
N LEU A 133 14.32 8.63 0.89
CA LEU A 133 13.40 9.43 1.69
C LEU A 133 11.92 9.06 1.48
N ARG A 134 11.62 8.09 0.60
CA ARG A 134 10.27 7.52 0.46
C ARG A 134 9.98 6.50 1.56
#